data_AF-A0A518N3V7-F1
#
_entry.id   AF-A0A518N3V7-F1
#
_cell.length_a   1.000
_cell.length_b   1.000
_cell.length_c   1.000
_cell.angle_alpha   90.00
_cell.angle_beta   90.00
_cell.angle_gamma   90.00
#
_symmetry.space_group_name_H-M   'P 1'
#
loop_
_entity.id
_entity.type
_entity.pdbx_description
1 polymer ?
#
loop_
_entity_poly.entity_id
_entity_poly.type
_entity_poly.pdbx_seq_one_letter_code
_entity_poly.pdbx_strand_id
1 'polypeptide(L)'
;MIDLGHIDDLARRLSSLVPPGLREGREELQENFKSVLQAGLARLDLVTREEFDVQQAVLLRTREKLEALQAQVSQLEAQLAAGAPTAPMPPQSPQQPH
;
A
#
# COMPACT_ATOMS: atom_id res chain seq x y z
N MET A 1 2.03 0.26 9.16
CA MET A 1 2.09 -0.78 10.20
C MET A 1 2.48 -0.07 11.47
N ILE A 2 1.72 -0.18 12.56
CA ILE A 2 2.03 0.56 13.80
C ILE A 2 3.35 0.01 14.35
N ASP A 3 4.37 0.86 14.47
CA ASP A 3 5.68 0.51 15.01
C ASP A 3 5.60 0.24 16.53
N LEU A 4 6.06 -0.95 16.95
CA LEU A 4 6.05 -1.36 18.36
C LEU A 4 6.87 -0.42 19.26
N GLY A 5 7.89 0.26 18.72
CA GLY A 5 8.71 1.22 19.47
C GLY A 5 7.92 2.44 19.94
N HIS A 6 6.92 2.88 19.18
CA HIS A 6 6.11 4.04 19.55
C HIS A 6 5.10 3.69 20.67
N ILE A 7 4.68 2.43 20.74
CA ILE A 7 3.85 1.91 21.85
C ILE A 7 4.68 1.86 23.14
N ASP A 8 5.96 1.48 23.06
CA ASP A 8 6.86 1.45 24.22
C ASP A 8 7.15 2.86 24.76
N ASP A 9 7.39 3.84 23.88
CA ASP A 9 7.57 5.26 24.25
C ASP A 9 6.31 5.84 24.92
N LEU A 10 5.14 5.48 24.39
CA LEU A 10 3.84 5.85 24.98
C LEU A 10 3.70 5.26 26.39
N ALA A 11 3.96 3.95 26.55
CA ALA A 11 3.88 3.26 27.83
C ALA A 11 4.85 3.86 28.86
N ARG A 12 6.06 4.22 28.43
CA ARG A 12 7.09 4.84 29.28
C ARG A 12 6.67 6.23 29.77
N ARG A 13 6.12 7.06 28.88
CA ARG A 13 5.56 8.38 29.22
C ARG A 13 4.35 8.27 30.16
N LEU A 14 3.45 7.32 29.91
CA LEU A 14 2.30 7.05 30.78
C LEU A 14 2.75 6.64 32.18
N SER A 15 3.72 5.72 32.30
CA SER A 15 4.26 5.30 33.60
C SER A 15 4.97 6.44 34.35
N SER A 16 5.59 7.39 33.63
CA SER A 16 6.29 8.53 34.24
C SER A 16 5.36 9.62 34.80
N LEU A 17 4.09 9.60 34.38
CA LEU A 17 3.08 10.59 34.76
C LEU A 17 2.15 10.09 35.87
N VAL A 18 2.45 8.95 36.49
CA VAL A 18 1.75 8.42 37.66
C VAL A 18 2.56 8.73 38.94
N PRO A 19 2.27 9.83 39.64
CA PRO A 19 2.81 10.09 40.96
C PRO A 19 2.48 8.99 41.98
N PRO A 20 3.42 8.63 42.88
CA PRO A 20 3.25 7.54 43.84
C PRO A 20 2.15 7.77 44.90
N GLY A 21 1.59 8.98 45.01
CA GLY A 21 0.57 9.36 46.00
C GLY A 21 -0.88 9.40 45.50
N LEU A 22 -1.16 9.18 44.21
CA LEU A 22 -2.45 9.56 43.58
C LEU A 22 -3.60 8.53 43.68
N ARG A 23 -3.64 7.69 44.71
CA ARG A 23 -4.79 6.79 44.92
C ARG A 23 -6.09 7.54 45.24
N GLU A 24 -6.00 8.79 45.69
CA GLU A 24 -7.14 9.63 46.11
C GLU A 24 -7.66 10.59 45.01
N GLY A 25 -6.83 10.92 44.00
CA GLY A 25 -7.15 11.84 42.90
C GLY A 25 -7.47 11.11 41.58
N ARG A 26 -8.45 10.21 41.60
CA ARG A 26 -8.75 9.30 40.48
C ARG A 26 -9.15 10.03 39.18
N GLU A 27 -9.87 11.14 39.29
CA GLU A 27 -10.29 11.96 38.14
C GLU A 27 -9.12 12.73 37.51
N GLU A 28 -8.24 13.32 38.32
CA GLU A 28 -7.06 14.04 37.83
C GLU A 28 -6.07 13.11 37.12
N LEU A 29 -5.90 11.88 37.64
CA LEU A 29 -5.18 10.83 36.93
C LEU A 29 -5.85 10.53 35.58
N GLN A 30 -7.15 10.28 35.58
CA GLN A 30 -7.88 9.92 34.36
C GLN A 30 -7.73 10.98 33.24
N GLU A 31 -7.85 12.26 33.57
CA GLU A 31 -7.69 13.34 32.60
C GLU A 31 -6.24 13.49 32.11
N ASN A 32 -5.25 13.29 32.99
CA ASN A 32 -3.85 13.30 32.59
C ASN A 32 -3.51 12.09 31.69
N PHE A 33 -4.00 10.89 32.03
CA PHE A 33 -3.89 9.68 31.20
C PHE A 33 -4.48 9.88 29.81
N LYS A 34 -5.69 10.46 29.73
CA LYS A 34 -6.37 10.75 28.47
C LYS A 34 -5.57 11.74 27.61
N SER A 35 -5.03 12.79 28.21
CA SER A 35 -4.23 13.80 27.52
C SER A 35 -2.94 13.21 26.93
N VAL A 36 -2.28 12.32 27.67
CA VAL A 36 -1.05 11.64 27.22
C VAL A 36 -1.34 10.64 26.11
N LEU A 37 -2.42 9.88 26.24
CA LEU A 37 -2.86 8.94 25.21
C LEU A 37 -3.17 9.68 23.90
N GLN A 38 -3.91 10.80 23.99
CA GLN A 38 -4.21 11.66 22.85
C GLN A 38 -2.95 12.25 22.22
N ALA A 39 -2.03 12.79 23.03
CA ALA A 39 -0.78 13.35 22.53
C ALA A 39 0.12 12.32 21.85
N GLY A 40 0.08 11.07 22.32
CA GLY A 40 0.85 9.99 21.72
C GLY A 40 0.21 9.36 20.49
N LEU A 41 -1.12 9.20 20.47
CA LEU A 41 -1.88 8.83 19.27
C LEU A 41 -1.68 9.88 18.16
N ALA A 42 -1.67 11.17 18.50
CA ALA A 42 -1.40 12.24 17.53
C ALA A 42 0.03 12.18 16.94
N ARG A 43 0.99 11.57 17.64
CA ARG A 43 2.38 11.39 17.17
C ARG A 43 2.60 10.12 16.33
N LEU A 44 1.61 9.23 16.25
CA LEU A 44 1.73 7.94 15.58
C LEU A 44 1.50 7.99 14.06
N ASP A 45 1.46 9.19 13.45
CA ASP A 45 1.11 9.42 12.04
C ASP A 45 -0.10 8.56 11.61
N LEU A 46 -1.13 8.58 12.45
CA LEU A 46 -2.31 7.75 12.27
C LEU A 46 -3.11 8.30 11.09
N VAL A 47 -3.05 7.58 9.98
CA VAL A 47 -4.04 7.77 8.92
C VAL A 47 -5.40 7.37 9.47
N THR A 48 -6.39 8.25 9.30
CA THR A 48 -7.75 7.92 9.67
C THR A 48 -8.22 6.71 8.87
N ARG A 49 -9.19 5.97 9.40
CA ARG A 49 -9.74 4.82 8.68
C ARG A 49 -10.33 5.21 7.33
N GLU A 50 -10.93 6.40 7.24
CA GLU A 50 -11.45 6.95 5.99
C GLU A 50 -10.34 7.23 4.97
N GLU A 51 -9.21 7.80 5.40
CA GLU A 51 -8.06 8.01 4.50
C GLU A 51 -7.45 6.69 4.01
N PHE A 52 -7.39 5.68 4.87
CA PHE A 52 -6.97 4.33 4.48
C PHE A 52 -7.89 3.74 3.41
N ASP A 53 -9.21 3.82 3.61
CA ASP A 53 -10.21 3.29 2.68
C ASP A 53 -10.13 4.03 1.32
N VAL A 54 -9.88 5.34 1.33
CA VAL A 54 -9.64 6.13 0.10
C VAL A 54 -8.38 5.66 -0.63
N GLN A 55 -7.27 5.47 0.07
CA GLN A 55 -6.02 4.98 -0.55
C GLN A 55 -6.20 3.57 -1.13
N GLN A 56 -6.93 2.70 -0.44
CA GLN A 56 -7.27 1.37 -0.93
C GLN A 56 -8.10 1.45 -2.22
N ALA A 57 -9.09 2.33 -2.29
CA ALA A 57 -9.90 2.54 -3.48
C ALA A 57 -9.07 3.08 -4.67
N VAL A 58 -8.13 4.00 -4.41
CA VAL A 58 -7.20 4.50 -5.44
C VAL A 58 -6.30 3.39 -5.97
N LEU A 59 -5.78 2.53 -5.09
CA LEU A 59 -4.97 1.37 -5.48
C LEU A 59 -5.76 0.38 -6.33
N LEU A 60 -7.00 0.07 -5.94
CA LEU A 60 -7.89 -0.79 -6.72
C LEU A 60 -8.10 -0.23 -8.13
N ARG A 61 -8.45 1.05 -8.23
CA ARG A 61 -8.65 1.73 -9.52
C ARG A 61 -7.39 1.75 -10.38
N THR A 62 -6.23 1.88 -9.76
CA THR A 62 -4.94 1.87 -10.47
C THR A 62 -4.65 0.49 -11.03
N ARG A 63 -4.96 -0.58 -10.27
CA ARG A 63 -4.84 -1.96 -10.75
C ARG A 63 -5.75 -2.23 -11.93
N GLU A 64 -7.02 -1.80 -11.88
CA GLU A 64 -7.96 -1.94 -12.99
C GLU A 64 -7.45 -1.24 -14.26
N LYS A 65 -6.94 -0.01 -14.12
CA LYS A 65 -6.35 0.73 -15.24
C LYS A 65 -5.11 0.05 -15.81
N LEU A 66 -4.27 -0.54 -14.95
CA LEU A 66 -3.07 -1.24 -15.36
C LEU A 66 -3.42 -2.49 -16.17
N GLU A 67 -4.38 -3.29 -15.69
CA GLU A 67 -4.88 -4.47 -16.41
C GLU A 67 -5.48 -4.08 -17.78
N ALA A 68 -6.24 -2.98 -17.85
CA ALA A 68 -6.78 -2.48 -19.12
C ALA A 68 -5.69 -2.04 -20.11
N LEU A 69 -4.67 -1.31 -19.63
CA LEU A 69 -3.54 -0.89 -20.45
C LEU A 69 -2.73 -2.09 -20.94
N GLN A 70 -2.49 -3.09 -20.08
CA GLN A 70 -1.79 -4.32 -20.46
C GLN A 70 -2.54 -5.08 -21.55
N ALA A 71 -3.87 -5.15 -21.47
CA ALA A 71 -4.70 -5.74 -22.52
C ALA A 71 -4.59 -4.97 -23.85
N GLN A 72 -4.64 -3.63 -23.79
CA GLN A 72 -4.47 -2.79 -24.98
C GLN A 72 -3.11 -2.98 -25.64
N VAL A 73 -2.02 -2.98 -24.86
CA VAL A 73 -0.66 -3.20 -25.37
C VAL A 73 -0.57 -4.57 -26.04
N SER A 74 -1.06 -5.63 -25.40
CA SER A 74 -1.05 -6.98 -25.97
C SER A 74 -1.85 -7.06 -27.28
N GLN A 75 -2.99 -6.37 -27.36
CA GLN A 75 -3.78 -6.30 -28.59
C GLN A 75 -3.05 -5.55 -29.71
N LEU A 76 -2.33 -4.47 -29.38
CA LEU A 76 -1.53 -3.72 -30.35
C LEU A 76 -0.35 -4.57 -30.84
N GLU A 77 0.38 -5.21 -29.94
CA GLU A 77 1.49 -6.11 -30.26
C GLU A 77 1.05 -7.25 -31.19
N ALA A 78 -0.12 -7.85 -30.93
CA ALA A 78 -0.69 -8.89 -31.80
C ALA A 78 -1.02 -8.38 -33.21
N GLN A 79 -1.57 -7.16 -33.33
CA GLN A 79 -1.86 -6.54 -34.63
C GLN A 79 -0.58 -6.23 -35.41
N LEU A 80 0.45 -5.73 -34.74
CA LEU A 80 1.77 -5.48 -35.33
C LEU A 80 2.43 -6.77 -35.82
N ALA A 81 2.33 -7.85 -35.05
CA ALA A 81 2.83 -9.18 -35.46
C ALA A 81 2.05 -9.76 -36.65
N ALA A 82 0.73 -9.57 -36.70
CA ALA A 82 -0.12 -10.03 -37.81
C ALA A 82 0.06 -9.20 -39.10
N GLY A 83 0.54 -7.97 -38.99
CA GLY A 83 0.84 -7.09 -40.12
C GLY A 83 2.21 -7.28 -40.76
N ALA A 84 3.07 -8.16 -40.20
CA ALA A 84 4.35 -8.48 -40.81
C ALA A 84 4.10 -9.30 -42.10
N PRO A 85 4.53 -8.83 -43.29
CA PRO A 85 4.37 -9.61 -44.51
C PRO A 85 5.21 -10.88 -44.37
N THR A 86 4.54 -12.03 -44.23
CA THR A 86 5.14 -13.32 -44.58
C THR A 86 5.61 -13.20 -46.02
N ALA A 87 6.90 -12.90 -46.18
CA ALA A 87 7.57 -12.95 -47.47
C ALA A 87 7.26 -14.32 -48.07
N PRO A 88 6.75 -14.41 -49.31
CA PRO A 88 6.52 -15.69 -49.94
C PRO A 88 7.87 -16.38 -50.01
N MET A 89 8.03 -17.47 -49.26
CA MET A 89 9.20 -18.34 -49.38
C MET A 89 9.29 -18.73 -50.86
N PRO A 90 10.42 -18.46 -51.53
CA PRO A 90 10.59 -18.90 -52.90
C PRO A 90 10.46 -20.44 -52.93
N PRO A 91 9.78 -21.01 -53.95
CA PRO A 91 9.62 -22.46 -54.04
C PRO A 91 11.01 -23.09 -54.03
N GLN A 92 11.26 -23.94 -53.03
CA GLN A 92 12.48 -24.73 -52.97
C GLN A 92 12.47 -25.67 -54.19
N SER A 93 13.32 -25.35 -55.17
CA SER A 93 13.58 -26.24 -56.30
C SER A 93 14.03 -27.60 -55.75
N PRO A 94 13.46 -28.73 -56.20
CA PRO A 94 13.91 -30.03 -55.76
C PRO A 94 15.35 -30.23 -56.25
N GLN A 95 16.31 -30.37 -55.33
CA GLN A 95 17.65 -30.84 -55.65
C GLN A 95 17.51 -32.22 -56.30
N GLN A 96 17.80 -32.31 -57.60
CA GLN A 96 18.03 -33.58 -58.26
C GLN A 96 19.39 -34.13 -57.80
N PRO A 97 19.48 -35.43 -57.44
CA PRO A 97 20.74 -36.08 -57.15
C PRO A 97 21.40 -36.52 -58.46
N HIS A 98 22.66 -36.16 -58.67
CA HIS A 98 23.57 -36.84 -59.59
C HIS A 98 24.98 -36.88 -59.00
#